data_AF-A0A976JIJ5-F1
#
_entry.id   AF-A0A976JIJ5-F1
#
_cell.length_a   1.000
_cell.length_b   1.000
_cell.length_c   1.000
_cell.angle_alpha   90.00
_cell.angle_beta   90.00
_cell.angle_gamma   90.00
#
_symmetry.space_group_name_H-M   'P 1'
#
loop_
_entity.id
_entity.type
_entity.pdbx_description
1 polymer ?
#
loop_
_entity_poly.entity_id
_entity_poly.type
_entity_poly.pdbx_seq_one_letter_code
_entity_poly.pdbx_strand_id
1 'polypeptide(L)'
;MMRMNLTAIVLTFLLALPSAFALPDAFQKRFKFVKKDGKLVEVRDASMTAGFSIRPYVEFIKDNLKKEQALMNSKSDYFMEVEELLAEDFKSMGDEKGDQTQIVVDALKALRDIDVDAIFENPQFKQYIEKIEIKMGDALNSLNPFVIARVDNSSYFYKRAVTYQVVKWGLDLARKIFSSVPILNTASYVLVKVEKLIRERREFHQNMLMHYLENHESELGLEKEEVDLIYSSIQESRIPWFAFWESNAAKQGWDKYGVNKFYTNVRMANTRLRANRSRYSRSGSRLNFAFQEVVENNENVIVNLFDTNDMFNSKPAVAYNLDNPQKIARKRMILQLAGLGMSFLSLPSWIKDIADGYIKSHYEKQRITEGSLFGYFESQGETLMQEEIIKQYQNPFDVNLIL
;
A
#
# COMPACT_ATOMS: atom_id res chain seq x y z
N MET A 1 53.39 -36.86 43.12
CA MET A 1 52.12 -36.71 43.86
C MET A 1 51.68 -35.25 43.75
N MET A 2 50.46 -35.01 43.22
CA MET A 2 49.50 -33.89 43.48
C MET A 2 50.04 -32.52 43.94
N ARG A 3 49.56 -31.34 43.52
CA ARG A 3 48.43 -30.83 42.70
C ARG A 3 48.73 -29.32 42.50
N MET A 4 48.73 -28.80 41.27
CA MET A 4 47.69 -27.92 40.69
C MET A 4 47.01 -26.92 41.65
N ASN A 5 47.18 -25.63 41.36
CA ASN A 5 46.11 -24.62 41.36
C ASN A 5 46.45 -23.53 40.33
N LEU A 6 45.87 -23.68 39.14
CA LEU A 6 45.90 -22.74 38.03
C LEU A 6 44.46 -22.24 37.86
N THR A 7 44.11 -21.11 38.45
CA THR A 7 42.84 -20.43 38.18
C THR A 7 43.05 -19.51 36.99
N ALA A 8 42.86 -20.05 35.79
CA ALA A 8 42.73 -19.29 34.57
C ALA A 8 41.34 -18.62 34.54
N ILE A 9 41.33 -17.29 34.46
CA ILE A 9 40.14 -16.51 34.13
C ILE A 9 39.83 -16.76 32.65
N VAL A 10 38.79 -17.56 32.37
CA VAL A 10 38.24 -17.69 31.03
C VAL A 10 37.27 -16.52 30.81
N LEU A 11 37.76 -15.51 30.10
CA LEU A 11 36.94 -14.43 29.55
C LEU A 11 36.20 -14.98 28.32
N THR A 12 35.02 -15.58 28.51
CA THR A 12 34.16 -15.98 27.40
C THR A 12 33.47 -14.73 26.87
N PHE A 13 33.98 -14.19 25.77
CA PHE A 13 33.26 -13.22 24.94
C PHE A 13 31.97 -13.91 24.44
N LEU A 14 30.83 -13.54 25.01
CA LEU A 14 29.51 -13.80 24.45
C LEU A 14 29.40 -12.95 23.18
N LEU A 15 29.87 -13.51 22.07
CA LEU A 15 29.42 -13.11 20.74
C LEU A 15 27.94 -13.50 20.67
N ALA A 16 27.05 -12.54 20.92
CA ALA A 16 25.69 -12.59 20.44
C ALA A 16 25.75 -12.58 18.90
N LEU A 17 25.93 -13.75 18.30
CA LEU A 17 25.59 -13.95 16.90
C LEU A 17 24.08 -13.67 16.80
N PRO A 18 23.62 -12.78 15.91
CA PRO A 18 22.20 -12.74 15.59
C PRO A 18 21.85 -14.16 15.13
N SER A 19 20.90 -14.77 15.83
CA SER A 19 20.30 -16.03 15.43
C SER A 19 19.90 -15.85 13.97
N ALA A 20 20.52 -16.60 13.06
CA ALA A 20 19.97 -16.79 11.74
C ALA A 20 18.63 -17.50 11.95
N PHE A 21 17.56 -16.72 12.16
CA PHE A 21 16.22 -17.20 11.89
C PHE A 21 16.29 -17.73 10.46
N ALA A 22 15.95 -19.00 10.29
CA ALA A 22 15.95 -19.62 8.98
C ALA A 22 15.01 -18.80 8.11
N LEU A 23 15.59 -17.97 7.26
CA LEU A 23 14.94 -17.17 6.24
C LEU A 23 13.94 -17.96 5.36
N PRO A 24 14.12 -19.30 5.16
CA PRO A 24 13.06 -20.16 4.65
C PRO A 24 11.73 -20.12 5.41
N ASP A 25 11.70 -19.91 6.73
CA ASP A 25 10.48 -20.07 7.53
C ASP A 25 9.47 -18.95 7.28
N ALA A 26 9.90 -17.69 7.25
CA ALA A 26 9.01 -16.55 6.99
C ALA A 26 8.40 -16.65 5.58
N PHE A 27 9.24 -16.91 4.58
CA PHE A 27 8.79 -17.13 3.21
C PHE A 27 7.84 -18.32 3.10
N GLN A 28 8.18 -19.49 3.65
CA GLN A 28 7.39 -20.71 3.54
C GLN A 28 6.05 -20.64 4.27
N LYS A 29 5.95 -19.88 5.37
CA LYS A 29 4.68 -19.61 6.04
C LYS A 29 3.72 -18.83 5.16
N ARG A 30 4.25 -17.89 4.37
CA ARG A 30 3.46 -16.95 3.57
C ARG A 30 3.22 -17.45 2.15
N PHE A 31 4.28 -17.70 1.40
CA PHE A 31 4.23 -17.96 -0.03
C PHE A 31 4.36 -19.45 -0.34
N LYS A 32 3.54 -19.90 -1.29
CA LYS A 32 3.59 -21.27 -1.79
C LYS A 32 3.73 -21.29 -3.30
N PHE A 33 4.78 -21.95 -3.77
CA PHE A 33 4.94 -22.31 -5.17
C PHE A 33 4.10 -23.53 -5.51
N VAL A 34 3.26 -23.40 -6.54
CA VAL A 34 2.44 -24.49 -7.06
C VAL A 34 3.04 -24.91 -8.39
N LYS A 35 3.58 -26.12 -8.43
CA LYS A 35 4.11 -26.74 -9.65
C LYS A 35 3.13 -27.78 -10.19
N LYS A 36 3.03 -27.86 -11.52
CA LYS A 36 2.31 -28.92 -12.24
C LYS A 36 3.28 -29.54 -13.24
N ASP A 37 3.39 -30.87 -13.23
CA ASP A 37 4.31 -31.61 -14.11
C ASP A 37 5.76 -31.09 -14.00
N GLY A 38 6.19 -30.73 -12.79
CA GLY A 38 7.52 -30.18 -12.50
C GLY A 38 7.71 -28.70 -12.82
N LYS A 39 6.76 -28.03 -13.48
CA LYS A 39 6.86 -26.61 -13.87
C LYS A 39 6.07 -25.71 -12.92
N LEU A 40 6.64 -24.57 -12.54
CA LEU A 40 5.89 -23.52 -11.83
C LEU A 40 4.66 -23.08 -12.64
N VAL A 41 3.51 -23.01 -11.98
CA VAL A 41 2.24 -22.56 -12.55
C VAL A 41 1.75 -21.30 -11.86
N GLU A 42 1.87 -21.23 -10.53
CA GLU A 42 1.47 -20.05 -9.76
C GLU A 42 2.21 -19.94 -8.44
N VAL A 43 2.20 -18.71 -7.90
CA VAL A 43 2.58 -18.39 -6.54
C VAL A 43 1.33 -17.96 -5.79
N ARG A 44 1.10 -18.56 -4.62
CA ARG A 44 -0.01 -18.24 -3.73
C ARG A 44 0.50 -17.58 -2.46
N ASP A 45 -0.30 -16.70 -1.88
CA ASP A 45 -0.12 -16.19 -0.53
C ASP A 45 -1.17 -16.81 0.43
N ALA A 46 -0.70 -17.45 1.49
CA ALA A 46 -1.52 -18.13 2.49
C ALA A 46 -2.19 -17.18 3.48
N SER A 47 -1.71 -15.94 3.61
CA SER A 47 -2.32 -14.91 4.46
C SER A 47 -3.53 -14.24 3.80
N MET A 48 -3.67 -14.37 2.47
CA MET A 48 -4.86 -13.94 1.74
C MET A 48 -6.05 -14.85 2.07
N THR A 49 -7.28 -14.34 2.07
CA THR A 49 -8.48 -15.08 2.48
C THR A 49 -9.49 -15.17 1.34
N ALA A 50 -10.24 -16.27 1.26
CA ALA A 50 -11.32 -16.46 0.28
C ALA A 50 -12.58 -15.65 0.61
N GLY A 51 -12.85 -15.42 1.91
CA GLY A 51 -14.01 -14.65 2.36
C GLY A 51 -13.83 -13.17 2.06
N PHE A 52 -14.78 -12.58 1.33
CA PHE A 52 -14.85 -11.16 1.08
C PHE A 52 -15.95 -10.52 1.93
N SER A 53 -15.61 -9.45 2.64
CA SER A 53 -16.59 -8.56 3.26
C SER A 53 -16.16 -7.11 3.11
N ILE A 54 -17.12 -6.22 2.88
CA ILE A 54 -16.95 -4.77 2.82
C ILE A 54 -16.93 -4.17 4.23
N ARG A 55 -17.53 -4.87 5.19
CA ARG A 55 -17.70 -4.43 6.57
C ARG A 55 -16.42 -3.88 7.23
N PRO A 56 -15.23 -4.53 7.11
CA PRO A 56 -14.01 -3.99 7.70
C PRO A 56 -13.69 -2.56 7.22
N TYR A 57 -13.96 -2.25 5.95
CA TYR A 57 -13.75 -0.90 5.43
C TYR A 57 -14.81 0.09 5.91
N VAL A 58 -16.06 -0.34 6.01
CA VAL A 58 -17.16 0.50 6.53
C VAL A 58 -16.92 0.87 7.99
N GLU A 59 -16.51 -0.08 8.82
CA GLU A 59 -16.14 0.16 10.22
C GLU A 59 -14.92 1.08 10.30
N PHE A 60 -13.87 0.78 9.53
CA PHE A 60 -12.68 1.61 9.45
C PHE A 60 -12.98 3.07 9.09
N ILE A 61 -13.76 3.34 8.03
CA ILE A 61 -14.06 4.72 7.64
C ILE A 61 -14.99 5.41 8.64
N LYS A 62 -15.96 4.69 9.21
CA LYS A 62 -16.86 5.20 10.26
C LYS A 62 -16.05 5.65 11.48
N ASP A 63 -15.18 4.80 11.99
CA ASP A 63 -14.40 5.07 13.19
C ASP A 63 -13.42 6.22 12.99
N ASN A 64 -12.77 6.28 11.83
CA ASN A 64 -11.87 7.38 11.50
C ASN A 64 -12.61 8.71 11.34
N LEU A 65 -13.79 8.72 10.72
CA LEU A 65 -14.63 9.92 10.64
C LEU A 65 -15.00 10.43 12.04
N LYS A 66 -15.48 9.54 12.92
CA LYS A 66 -15.85 9.92 14.29
C LYS A 66 -14.67 10.44 15.09
N LYS A 67 -13.53 9.75 15.00
CA LYS A 67 -12.29 10.17 15.67
C LYS A 67 -11.85 11.55 15.17
N GLU A 68 -11.94 11.79 13.87
CA GLU A 68 -11.56 13.08 13.29
C GLU A 68 -12.53 14.20 13.68
N GLN A 69 -13.84 13.95 13.64
CA GLN A 69 -14.83 14.92 14.11
C GLN A 69 -14.62 15.28 15.59
N ALA A 70 -14.28 14.30 16.43
CA ALA A 70 -13.96 14.55 17.84
C ALA A 70 -12.72 15.45 17.99
N LEU A 71 -11.67 15.24 17.19
CA LEU A 71 -10.48 16.09 17.17
C LEU A 71 -10.81 17.51 16.67
N MET A 72 -11.55 17.65 15.57
CA MET A 72 -12.00 18.95 15.03
C MET A 72 -12.81 19.76 16.04
N ASN A 73 -13.59 19.09 16.89
CA ASN A 73 -14.45 19.75 17.88
C ASN A 73 -13.74 20.03 19.21
N SER A 74 -12.66 19.32 19.54
CA SER A 74 -11.96 19.45 20.82
C SER A 74 -10.71 20.32 20.77
N LYS A 75 -10.06 20.43 19.60
CA LYS A 75 -8.83 21.20 19.42
C LYS A 75 -9.11 22.51 18.67
N SER A 76 -8.77 23.64 19.28
CA SER A 76 -8.90 24.96 18.64
C SER A 76 -7.91 25.16 17.49
N ASP A 77 -6.78 24.48 17.52
CA ASP A 77 -5.67 24.54 16.57
C ASP A 77 -5.66 23.39 15.56
N TYR A 78 -6.71 22.55 15.54
CA TYR A 78 -6.79 21.36 14.69
C TYR A 78 -6.40 21.60 13.23
N PHE A 79 -6.96 22.65 12.61
CA PHE A 79 -6.72 22.93 11.19
C PHE A 79 -5.30 23.46 10.95
N MET A 80 -4.70 24.16 11.93
CA MET A 80 -3.29 24.55 11.85
C MET A 80 -2.37 23.32 11.92
N GLU A 81 -2.67 22.34 12.79
CA GLU A 81 -1.91 21.08 12.81
C GLU A 81 -2.00 20.32 11.47
N VAL A 82 -3.17 20.34 10.82
CA VAL A 82 -3.35 19.73 9.49
C VAL A 82 -2.57 20.50 8.42
N GLU A 83 -2.61 21.83 8.44
CA GLU A 83 -1.84 22.66 7.54
C GLU A 83 -0.34 22.41 7.70
N GLU A 84 0.18 22.39 8.94
CA GLU A 84 1.58 22.11 9.24
C GLU A 84 2.00 20.71 8.76
N LEU A 85 1.15 19.70 8.96
CA LEU A 85 1.38 18.33 8.49
C LEU A 85 1.54 18.24 6.97
N LEU A 86 0.90 19.13 6.22
CA LEU A 86 0.90 19.16 4.76
C LEU A 86 1.80 20.27 4.17
N ALA A 87 2.31 21.17 5.01
CA ALA A 87 2.99 22.39 4.60
C ALA A 87 4.26 22.12 3.77
N GLU A 88 5.05 21.12 4.16
CA GLU A 88 6.27 20.75 3.43
C GLU A 88 5.97 20.33 1.98
N ASP A 89 4.85 19.63 1.76
CA ASP A 89 4.48 19.18 0.42
C ASP A 89 3.98 20.34 -0.43
N PHE A 90 3.06 21.16 0.10
CA PHE A 90 2.47 22.26 -0.67
C PHE A 90 3.47 23.39 -0.95
N LYS A 91 4.38 23.67 -0.02
CA LYS A 91 5.52 24.56 -0.27
C LYS A 91 6.39 24.05 -1.43
N SER A 92 6.56 22.73 -1.54
CA SER A 92 7.31 22.13 -2.65
C SER A 92 6.58 22.18 -4.01
N MET A 93 5.28 22.48 -4.01
CA MET A 93 4.45 22.70 -5.22
C MET A 93 4.50 24.14 -5.74
N GLY A 94 5.20 25.06 -5.04
CA GLY A 94 5.09 26.49 -5.32
C GLY A 94 3.73 27.07 -4.94
N ASP A 95 2.97 26.39 -4.08
CA ASP A 95 1.74 26.91 -3.47
C ASP A 95 2.10 27.96 -2.40
N GLU A 96 2.68 29.08 -2.84
CA GLU A 96 3.10 30.18 -1.97
C GLU A 96 1.91 30.84 -1.25
N LYS A 97 0.68 30.63 -1.76
CA LYS A 97 -0.56 31.21 -1.26
C LYS A 97 -1.37 30.25 -0.37
N GLY A 98 -1.07 28.95 -0.39
CA GLY A 98 -1.76 27.94 0.41
C GLY A 98 -3.11 27.49 -0.15
N ASP A 99 -3.39 27.78 -1.43
CA ASP A 99 -4.70 27.53 -2.04
C ASP A 99 -5.04 26.03 -2.09
N GLN A 100 -4.04 25.16 -2.29
CA GLN A 100 -4.25 23.72 -2.36
C GLN A 100 -4.38 23.08 -0.97
N THR A 101 -3.62 23.59 0.00
CA THR A 101 -3.78 23.20 1.41
C THR A 101 -5.18 23.55 1.90
N GLN A 102 -5.68 24.73 1.53
CA GLN A 102 -7.00 25.19 1.91
C GLN A 102 -8.12 24.29 1.35
N ILE A 103 -7.98 23.76 0.14
CA ILE A 103 -8.94 22.79 -0.43
C ILE A 103 -9.05 21.53 0.43
N VAL A 104 -7.91 20.98 0.88
CA VAL A 104 -7.89 19.81 1.77
C VAL A 104 -8.55 20.14 3.11
N VAL A 105 -8.22 21.29 3.69
CA VAL A 105 -8.82 21.79 4.94
C VAL A 105 -10.33 21.97 4.79
N ASP A 106 -10.81 22.55 3.70
CA ASP A 106 -12.23 22.77 3.45
C ASP A 106 -12.99 21.45 3.21
N ALA A 107 -12.34 20.47 2.59
CA ALA A 107 -12.88 19.12 2.47
C ALA A 107 -13.07 18.47 3.85
N LEU A 108 -12.11 18.64 4.76
CA LEU A 108 -12.24 18.16 6.13
C LEU A 108 -13.33 18.92 6.90
N LYS A 109 -13.43 20.24 6.74
CA LYS A 109 -14.53 21.03 7.33
C LYS A 109 -15.89 20.53 6.87
N ALA A 110 -16.03 20.16 5.59
CA ALA A 110 -17.27 19.60 5.07
C ALA A 110 -17.65 18.27 5.74
N LEU A 111 -16.69 17.51 6.28
CA LEU A 111 -16.96 16.30 7.06
C LEU A 111 -17.38 16.59 8.49
N ARG A 112 -17.00 17.73 9.06
CA ARG A 112 -17.24 18.07 10.47
C ARG A 112 -18.71 17.96 10.85
N ASP A 113 -19.59 18.43 9.96
CA ASP A 113 -21.02 18.58 10.23
C ASP A 113 -21.86 17.41 9.68
N ILE A 114 -21.22 16.37 9.14
CA ILE A 114 -21.92 15.20 8.63
C ILE A 114 -22.37 14.33 9.80
N ASP A 115 -23.65 13.96 9.80
CA ASP A 115 -24.18 12.96 10.72
C ASP A 115 -23.72 11.55 10.27
N VAL A 116 -22.56 11.14 10.80
CA VAL A 116 -21.94 9.84 10.50
C VAL A 116 -22.88 8.69 10.87
N ASP A 117 -23.56 8.76 12.01
CA ASP A 117 -24.44 7.68 12.46
C ASP A 117 -25.69 7.60 11.58
N ALA A 118 -26.30 8.73 11.21
CA ALA A 118 -27.44 8.72 10.29
C ALA A 118 -27.10 8.09 8.92
N ILE A 119 -25.86 8.22 8.44
CA ILE A 119 -25.43 7.59 7.18
C ILE A 119 -25.23 6.08 7.37
N PHE A 120 -24.37 5.67 8.31
CA PHE A 120 -23.96 4.27 8.44
C PHE A 120 -25.03 3.38 9.09
N GLU A 121 -25.97 3.96 9.84
CA GLU A 121 -27.08 3.23 10.44
C GLU A 121 -28.30 3.14 9.52
N ASN A 122 -28.32 3.91 8.43
CA ASN A 122 -29.39 3.93 7.45
C ASN A 122 -29.67 2.52 6.88
N PRO A 123 -30.92 2.01 6.98
CA PRO A 123 -31.26 0.67 6.48
C PRO A 123 -31.00 0.49 4.98
N GLN A 124 -31.24 1.52 4.15
CA GLN A 124 -30.98 1.46 2.71
C GLN A 124 -29.48 1.41 2.42
N PHE A 125 -28.66 2.09 3.22
CA PHE A 125 -27.19 2.03 3.12
C PHE A 125 -26.68 0.61 3.43
N LYS A 126 -27.13 0.01 4.54
CA LYS A 126 -26.77 -1.37 4.91
C LYS A 126 -27.15 -2.38 3.82
N GLN A 127 -28.39 -2.31 3.34
CA GLN A 127 -28.86 -3.17 2.24
C GLN A 127 -28.09 -2.96 0.94
N TYR A 128 -27.68 -1.71 0.65
CA TYR A 128 -26.84 -1.42 -0.51
C TYR A 128 -25.48 -2.11 -0.37
N ILE A 129 -24.81 -1.94 0.78
CA ILE A 129 -23.51 -2.56 1.05
C ILE A 129 -23.57 -4.08 0.95
N GLU A 130 -24.59 -4.73 1.52
CA GLU A 130 -24.79 -6.18 1.40
C GLU A 130 -24.92 -6.64 -0.06
N LYS A 131 -25.69 -5.91 -0.88
CA LYS A 131 -25.82 -6.23 -2.31
C LYS A 131 -24.52 -6.07 -3.09
N ILE A 132 -23.72 -5.04 -2.76
CA ILE A 132 -22.39 -4.88 -3.35
C ILE A 132 -21.48 -6.02 -2.90
N GLU A 133 -21.49 -6.37 -1.61
CA GLU A 133 -20.64 -7.38 -1.02
C GLU A 133 -20.80 -8.74 -1.71
N ILE A 134 -22.05 -9.17 -1.94
CA ILE A 134 -22.35 -10.42 -2.66
C ILE A 134 -21.76 -10.39 -4.07
N LYS A 135 -22.07 -9.35 -4.86
CA LYS A 135 -21.61 -9.28 -6.26
C LYS A 135 -20.09 -9.14 -6.38
N MET A 136 -19.48 -8.38 -5.48
CA MET A 136 -18.03 -8.22 -5.46
C MET A 136 -17.37 -9.53 -5.03
N GLY A 137 -17.91 -10.22 -4.01
CA GLY A 137 -17.46 -11.54 -3.59
C GLY A 137 -17.48 -12.56 -4.74
N ASP A 138 -18.57 -12.61 -5.51
CA ASP A 138 -18.67 -13.47 -6.70
C ASP A 138 -17.58 -13.14 -7.74
N ALA A 139 -17.35 -11.86 -8.01
CA ALA A 139 -16.31 -11.41 -8.93
C ALA A 139 -14.90 -11.77 -8.43
N LEU A 140 -14.62 -11.60 -7.14
CA LEU A 140 -13.32 -11.93 -6.54
C LEU A 140 -13.06 -13.44 -6.46
N ASN A 141 -14.08 -14.24 -6.19
CA ASN A 141 -13.96 -15.70 -6.20
C ASN A 141 -13.53 -16.21 -7.59
N SER A 142 -14.01 -15.57 -8.65
CA SER A 142 -13.55 -15.89 -10.02
C SER A 142 -12.05 -15.64 -10.22
N LEU A 143 -11.45 -14.72 -9.46
CA LEU A 143 -10.04 -14.35 -9.53
C LEU A 143 -9.10 -15.29 -8.79
N ASN A 144 -9.62 -16.14 -7.90
CA ASN A 144 -8.83 -16.85 -6.90
C ASN A 144 -7.95 -15.87 -6.08
N PRO A 145 -8.46 -15.32 -4.96
CA PRO A 145 -7.81 -14.22 -4.25
C PRO A 145 -6.43 -14.57 -3.67
N PHE A 146 -6.10 -15.87 -3.54
CA PHE A 146 -4.79 -16.30 -3.04
C PHE A 146 -3.68 -16.18 -4.09
N VAL A 147 -4.00 -16.06 -5.38
CA VAL A 147 -3.00 -16.06 -6.45
C VAL A 147 -2.40 -14.66 -6.62
N ILE A 148 -1.12 -14.54 -6.32
CA ILE A 148 -0.35 -13.30 -6.48
C ILE A 148 0.51 -13.30 -7.74
N ALA A 149 0.81 -14.47 -8.30
CA ALA A 149 1.44 -14.62 -9.61
C ALA A 149 0.95 -15.89 -10.31
N ARG A 150 0.60 -15.78 -11.59
CA ARG A 150 0.22 -16.87 -12.49
C ARG A 150 1.17 -16.87 -13.70
N VAL A 151 2.12 -17.80 -13.72
CA VAL A 151 3.25 -17.77 -14.66
C VAL A 151 2.96 -18.48 -15.98
N ASP A 152 2.01 -19.41 -16.01
CA ASP A 152 1.59 -20.17 -17.19
C ASP A 152 0.60 -19.42 -18.10
N ASN A 153 0.15 -18.23 -17.70
CA ASN A 153 -0.86 -17.45 -18.43
C ASN A 153 -0.54 -15.95 -18.38
N SER A 154 0.00 -15.45 -19.49
CA SER A 154 0.38 -14.05 -19.72
C SER A 154 -0.80 -13.06 -19.87
N SER A 155 -2.00 -13.49 -19.51
CA SER A 155 -3.22 -12.68 -19.55
C SER A 155 -4.16 -12.95 -18.38
N TYR A 156 -3.65 -13.61 -17.33
CA TYR A 156 -4.47 -14.11 -16.23
C TYR A 156 -5.20 -12.99 -15.54
N PHE A 157 -4.52 -11.91 -15.13
CA PHE A 157 -5.15 -10.83 -14.39
C PHE A 157 -5.88 -9.85 -15.31
N TYR A 158 -5.32 -9.54 -16.49
CA TYR A 158 -5.95 -8.61 -17.42
C TYR A 158 -7.33 -9.07 -17.90
N LYS A 159 -7.51 -10.36 -18.25
CA LYS A 159 -8.80 -10.91 -18.69
C LYS A 159 -9.88 -10.93 -17.61
N ARG A 160 -9.50 -10.61 -16.38
CA ARG A 160 -10.22 -10.95 -15.16
C ARG A 160 -10.56 -9.70 -14.33
N ALA A 161 -10.50 -8.51 -14.92
CA ALA A 161 -10.93 -7.24 -14.33
C ALA A 161 -12.46 -7.12 -14.13
N VAL A 162 -13.11 -8.17 -13.62
CA VAL A 162 -14.56 -8.31 -13.42
C VAL A 162 -15.07 -7.33 -12.35
N THR A 163 -14.22 -6.94 -11.40
CA THR A 163 -14.54 -5.99 -10.33
C THR A 163 -14.99 -4.62 -10.87
N TYR A 164 -14.45 -4.18 -12.01
CA TYR A 164 -14.85 -2.92 -12.64
C TYR A 164 -16.34 -2.90 -13.05
N GLN A 165 -16.85 -4.03 -13.56
CA GLN A 165 -18.27 -4.14 -13.92
C GLN A 165 -19.16 -4.06 -12.68
N VAL A 166 -18.71 -4.63 -11.56
CA VAL A 166 -19.40 -4.53 -10.26
C VAL A 166 -19.43 -3.08 -9.77
N VAL A 167 -18.32 -2.34 -9.88
CA VAL A 167 -18.27 -0.92 -9.52
C VAL A 167 -19.25 -0.09 -10.36
N LYS A 168 -19.23 -0.26 -11.69
CA LYS A 168 -20.16 0.46 -12.57
C LYS A 168 -21.61 0.20 -12.19
N TRP A 169 -21.97 -1.08 -12.03
CA TRP A 169 -23.32 -1.48 -11.60
C TRP A 169 -23.69 -0.90 -10.23
N GLY A 170 -22.77 -0.95 -9.27
CA GLY A 170 -23.01 -0.47 -7.91
C GLY A 170 -23.18 1.04 -7.82
N LEU A 171 -22.46 1.82 -8.64
CA LEU A 171 -22.65 3.26 -8.75
C LEU A 171 -24.02 3.60 -9.35
N ASP A 172 -24.43 2.89 -10.40
CA ASP A 172 -25.76 3.07 -11.00
C ASP A 172 -26.88 2.68 -10.03
N LEU A 173 -26.67 1.66 -9.20
CA LEU A 173 -27.61 1.29 -8.14
C LEU A 173 -27.69 2.35 -7.04
N ALA A 174 -26.56 2.90 -6.60
CA ALA A 174 -26.53 3.94 -5.57
C ALA A 174 -27.36 5.17 -5.98
N ARG A 175 -27.19 5.64 -7.23
CA ARG A 175 -27.96 6.77 -7.79
C ARG A 175 -29.47 6.52 -7.85
N LYS A 176 -29.90 5.26 -7.89
CA LYS A 176 -31.32 4.87 -7.91
C LYS A 176 -31.92 4.79 -6.51
N ILE A 177 -31.14 4.38 -5.51
CA ILE A 177 -31.62 4.15 -4.14
C ILE A 177 -31.58 5.44 -3.31
N PHE A 178 -30.50 6.21 -3.44
CA PHE A 178 -30.24 7.35 -2.57
C PHE A 178 -30.60 8.68 -3.25
N SER A 179 -31.57 9.38 -2.67
CA SER A 179 -31.94 10.75 -3.07
C SER A 179 -31.16 11.83 -2.31
N SER A 180 -30.64 11.51 -1.12
CA SER A 180 -29.83 12.43 -0.32
C SER A 180 -28.38 12.43 -0.77
N VAL A 181 -27.82 13.62 -1.00
CA VAL A 181 -26.41 13.79 -1.40
C VAL A 181 -25.43 13.15 -0.40
N PRO A 182 -25.59 13.28 0.94
CA PRO A 182 -24.62 12.72 1.89
C PRO A 182 -24.46 11.20 1.81
N ILE A 183 -25.57 10.47 1.80
CA ILE A 183 -25.58 9.00 1.73
C ILE A 183 -25.11 8.52 0.35
N LEU A 184 -25.56 9.17 -0.73
CA LEU A 184 -25.16 8.83 -2.11
C LEU A 184 -23.64 8.95 -2.30
N ASN A 185 -23.06 10.06 -1.86
CA ASN A 185 -21.64 10.33 -1.95
C ASN A 185 -20.82 9.33 -1.13
N THR A 186 -21.25 9.06 0.11
CA THR A 186 -20.59 8.08 0.98
C THR A 186 -20.64 6.67 0.39
N ALA A 187 -21.80 6.24 -0.11
CA ALA A 187 -21.97 4.94 -0.77
C ALA A 187 -21.07 4.80 -2.00
N SER A 188 -21.02 5.84 -2.85
CA SER A 188 -20.19 5.86 -4.05
C SER A 188 -18.70 5.82 -3.70
N TYR A 189 -18.27 6.60 -2.71
CA TYR A 189 -16.90 6.62 -2.23
C TYR A 189 -16.48 5.26 -1.65
N VAL A 190 -17.31 4.67 -0.78
CA VAL A 190 -17.07 3.36 -0.19
C VAL A 190 -16.88 2.30 -1.26
N LEU A 191 -17.78 2.23 -2.25
CA LEU A 191 -17.69 1.26 -3.34
C LEU A 191 -16.37 1.38 -4.11
N VAL A 192 -15.99 2.60 -4.51
CA VAL A 192 -14.77 2.85 -5.29
C VAL A 192 -13.53 2.52 -4.46
N LYS A 193 -13.49 2.90 -3.18
CA LYS A 193 -12.35 2.62 -2.32
C LYS A 193 -12.21 1.15 -1.95
N VAL A 194 -13.31 0.44 -1.77
CA VAL A 194 -13.31 -1.01 -1.54
C VAL A 194 -12.66 -1.76 -2.71
N GLU A 195 -13.13 -1.52 -3.95
CA GLU A 195 -12.55 -2.16 -5.15
C GLU A 195 -11.04 -1.93 -5.23
N LYS A 196 -10.66 -0.69 -4.97
CA LYS A 196 -9.28 -0.26 -5.02
C LYS A 196 -8.42 -0.98 -3.99
N LEU A 197 -8.83 -0.96 -2.72
CA LEU A 197 -8.08 -1.57 -1.62
C LEU A 197 -7.92 -3.09 -1.80
N ILE A 198 -8.87 -3.76 -2.45
CA ILE A 198 -8.72 -5.18 -2.81
C ILE A 198 -7.59 -5.37 -3.82
N ARG A 199 -7.51 -4.50 -4.85
CA ARG A 199 -6.42 -4.55 -5.83
C ARG A 199 -5.07 -4.26 -5.18
N GLU A 200 -5.02 -3.21 -4.37
CA GLU A 200 -3.81 -2.79 -3.67
C GLU A 200 -3.33 -3.82 -2.65
N ARG A 201 -4.23 -4.63 -2.07
CA ARG A 201 -3.86 -5.81 -1.28
C ARG A 201 -2.98 -6.76 -2.07
N ARG A 202 -3.42 -7.18 -3.26
CA ARG A 202 -2.60 -8.05 -4.12
C ARG A 202 -1.27 -7.39 -4.47
N GLU A 203 -1.28 -6.12 -4.87
CA GLU A 203 -0.05 -5.43 -5.28
C GLU A 203 0.96 -5.29 -4.13
N PHE A 204 0.48 -5.03 -2.91
CA PHE A 204 1.31 -5.02 -1.70
C PHE A 204 1.99 -6.37 -1.47
N HIS A 205 1.23 -7.47 -1.55
CA HIS A 205 1.76 -8.83 -1.40
C HIS A 205 2.72 -9.24 -2.52
N GLN A 206 2.49 -8.74 -3.73
CA GLN A 206 3.46 -8.90 -4.82
C GLN A 206 4.76 -8.16 -4.55
N ASN A 207 4.73 -6.95 -3.95
CA ASN A 207 5.95 -6.26 -3.57
C ASN A 207 6.67 -6.95 -2.40
N MET A 208 5.93 -7.55 -1.45
CA MET A 208 6.51 -8.48 -0.45
C MET A 208 7.25 -9.63 -1.14
N LEU A 209 6.60 -10.33 -2.07
CA LEU A 209 7.23 -11.41 -2.83
C LEU A 209 8.48 -10.94 -3.59
N MET A 210 8.44 -9.76 -4.21
CA MET A 210 9.60 -9.20 -4.93
C MET A 210 10.80 -8.94 -4.02
N HIS A 211 10.59 -8.59 -2.75
CA HIS A 211 11.68 -8.50 -1.77
C HIS A 211 12.40 -9.84 -1.63
N TYR A 212 11.65 -10.92 -1.44
CA TYR A 212 12.19 -12.26 -1.32
C TYR A 212 12.87 -12.75 -2.59
N LEU A 213 12.28 -12.49 -3.76
CA LEU A 213 12.88 -12.85 -5.04
C LEU A 213 14.20 -12.12 -5.30
N GLU A 214 14.33 -10.85 -4.87
CA GLU A 214 15.57 -10.09 -5.07
C GLU A 214 16.67 -10.50 -4.08
N ASN A 215 16.33 -10.67 -2.79
CA ASN A 215 17.33 -10.82 -1.74
C ASN A 215 17.64 -12.28 -1.39
N HIS A 216 16.78 -13.22 -1.77
CA HIS A 216 16.85 -14.61 -1.32
C HIS A 216 16.67 -15.64 -2.45
N GLU A 217 16.84 -15.24 -3.72
CA GLU A 217 16.60 -16.08 -4.90
C GLU A 217 17.16 -17.52 -4.78
N SER A 218 18.42 -17.64 -4.35
CA SER A 218 19.13 -18.91 -4.21
C SER A 218 18.53 -19.86 -3.17
N GLU A 219 17.77 -19.32 -2.21
CA GLU A 219 17.17 -20.07 -1.10
C GLU A 219 15.75 -20.56 -1.42
N LEU A 220 15.14 -20.03 -2.49
CA LEU A 220 13.74 -20.30 -2.86
C LEU A 220 13.55 -21.60 -3.66
N GLY A 221 14.64 -22.21 -4.14
CA GLY A 221 14.57 -23.42 -4.96
C GLY A 221 13.87 -23.21 -6.31
N LEU A 222 13.94 -21.99 -6.85
CA LEU A 222 13.44 -21.63 -8.17
C LEU A 222 14.56 -21.62 -9.20
N GLU A 223 14.23 -22.02 -10.44
CA GLU A 223 15.09 -21.73 -11.58
C GLU A 223 14.98 -20.24 -11.94
N LYS A 224 16.03 -19.68 -12.54
CA LYS A 224 16.05 -18.28 -12.96
C LYS A 224 14.88 -17.95 -13.90
N GLU A 225 14.58 -18.85 -14.83
CA GLU A 225 13.46 -18.72 -15.75
C GLU A 225 12.12 -18.68 -15.01
N GLU A 226 11.97 -19.43 -13.90
CA GLU A 226 10.77 -19.38 -13.06
C GLU A 226 10.64 -18.00 -12.38
N VAL A 227 11.74 -17.45 -11.88
CA VAL A 227 11.80 -16.11 -11.26
C VAL A 227 11.42 -15.02 -12.27
N ASP A 228 11.98 -15.06 -13.48
CA ASP A 228 11.69 -14.11 -14.55
C ASP A 228 10.19 -14.12 -14.92
N LEU A 229 9.57 -15.30 -14.99
CA LEU A 229 8.14 -15.45 -15.26
C LEU A 229 7.27 -14.93 -14.10
N ILE A 230 7.71 -15.08 -12.84
CA ILE A 230 7.02 -14.48 -11.69
C ILE A 230 7.02 -12.95 -11.82
N TYR A 231 8.17 -12.34 -12.12
CA TYR A 231 8.23 -10.89 -12.37
C TYR A 231 7.28 -10.48 -13.50
N SER A 232 7.21 -11.25 -14.59
CA SER A 232 6.31 -10.95 -15.71
C SER A 232 4.84 -11.00 -15.29
N SER A 233 4.47 -11.99 -14.48
CA SER A 233 3.13 -12.10 -13.93
C SER A 233 2.76 -10.94 -13.01
N ILE A 234 3.68 -10.53 -12.14
CA ILE A 234 3.47 -9.37 -11.27
C ILE A 234 3.27 -8.10 -12.11
N GLN A 235 4.10 -7.85 -13.11
CA GLN A 235 3.98 -6.66 -13.95
C GLN A 235 2.72 -6.68 -14.82
N GLU A 236 2.29 -7.84 -15.33
CA GLU A 236 1.04 -7.98 -16.08
C GLU A 236 -0.18 -7.64 -15.24
N SER A 237 -0.17 -8.04 -13.97
CA SER A 237 -1.27 -7.76 -13.03
C SER A 237 -1.50 -6.28 -12.75
N ARG A 238 -0.51 -5.43 -13.07
CA ARG A 238 -0.52 -3.96 -12.92
C ARG A 238 -0.97 -3.24 -14.19
N ILE A 239 -1.19 -3.97 -15.28
CA ILE A 239 -1.65 -3.38 -16.54
C ILE A 239 -3.11 -2.95 -16.37
N PRO A 240 -3.45 -1.66 -16.58
CA PRO A 240 -4.83 -1.23 -16.48
C PRO A 240 -5.66 -1.85 -17.62
N TRP A 241 -6.96 -2.07 -17.36
CA TRP A 241 -7.86 -2.77 -18.27
C TRP A 241 -7.97 -2.15 -19.67
N PHE A 242 -7.70 -0.85 -19.81
CA PHE A 242 -7.75 -0.13 -21.08
C PHE A 242 -6.44 -0.22 -21.87
N ALA A 243 -5.32 -0.64 -21.26
CA ALA A 243 -4.00 -0.70 -21.90
C ALA A 243 -3.77 -2.05 -22.61
N PHE A 244 -4.63 -2.36 -23.58
CA PHE A 244 -4.55 -3.63 -24.33
C PHE A 244 -3.23 -3.81 -25.08
N TRP A 245 -2.60 -2.71 -25.53
CA TRP A 245 -1.30 -2.73 -26.20
C TRP A 245 -0.20 -3.26 -25.27
N GLU A 246 -0.23 -2.85 -24.01
CA GLU A 246 0.72 -3.25 -22.99
C GLU A 246 0.55 -4.72 -22.63
N SER A 247 -0.70 -5.19 -22.54
CA SER A 247 -1.01 -6.61 -22.35
C SER A 247 -0.49 -7.46 -23.53
N ASN A 248 -0.58 -6.94 -24.77
CA ASN A 248 -0.02 -7.64 -25.93
C ASN A 248 1.51 -7.65 -25.93
N ALA A 249 2.16 -6.56 -25.52
CA ALA A 249 3.61 -6.53 -25.33
C ALA A 249 4.06 -7.55 -24.26
N ALA A 250 3.34 -7.65 -23.15
CA ALA A 250 3.60 -8.65 -22.11
C ALA A 250 3.52 -10.08 -22.64
N LYS A 251 2.51 -10.39 -23.47
CA LYS A 251 2.37 -11.72 -24.10
C LYS A 251 3.51 -12.04 -25.05
N GLN A 252 3.96 -11.06 -25.84
CA GLN A 252 5.01 -11.28 -26.85
C GLN A 252 6.39 -11.49 -26.24
N GLY A 253 6.69 -10.83 -25.11
CA GLY A 253 7.97 -10.93 -24.42
C GLY A 253 7.87 -11.53 -23.03
N TRP A 254 6.98 -12.51 -22.82
CA TRP A 254 6.61 -12.99 -21.47
C TRP A 254 7.79 -13.47 -20.62
N ASP A 255 8.79 -14.08 -21.25
CA ASP A 255 10.02 -14.54 -20.61
C ASP A 255 10.85 -13.39 -20.00
N LYS A 256 10.76 -12.18 -20.54
CA LYS A 256 11.61 -11.04 -20.14
C LYS A 256 10.84 -9.78 -19.74
N TYR A 257 9.52 -9.78 -19.92
CA TYR A 257 8.68 -8.60 -19.76
C TYR A 257 8.82 -7.98 -18.37
N GLY A 258 8.64 -8.80 -17.33
CA GLY A 258 8.67 -8.34 -15.96
C GLY A 258 10.06 -7.95 -15.48
N VAL A 259 11.05 -8.80 -15.74
CA VAL A 259 12.43 -8.57 -15.31
C VAL A 259 13.01 -7.29 -15.95
N ASN A 260 12.72 -7.03 -17.23
CA ASN A 260 13.15 -5.80 -17.91
C ASN A 260 12.53 -4.56 -17.27
N LYS A 261 11.23 -4.59 -16.94
CA LYS A 261 10.55 -3.50 -16.25
C LYS A 261 11.08 -3.29 -14.84
N PHE A 262 11.23 -4.37 -14.08
CA PHE A 262 11.75 -4.34 -12.73
C PHE A 262 13.12 -3.65 -12.68
N TYR A 263 14.09 -4.14 -13.45
CA TYR A 263 15.43 -3.55 -13.44
C TYR A 263 15.50 -2.16 -14.06
N THR A 264 14.57 -1.81 -14.96
CA THR A 264 14.42 -0.42 -15.41
C THR A 264 14.04 0.49 -14.24
N ASN A 265 13.07 0.07 -13.42
CA ASN A 265 12.67 0.81 -12.23
C ASN A 265 13.79 0.85 -11.17
N VAL A 266 14.55 -0.24 -10.97
CA VAL A 266 15.72 -0.26 -10.08
C VAL A 266 16.78 0.75 -10.53
N ARG A 267 17.07 0.82 -11.84
CA ARG A 267 18.00 1.84 -12.39
C ARG A 267 17.47 3.26 -12.16
N MET A 268 16.17 3.50 -12.36
CA MET A 268 15.55 4.79 -12.08
C MET A 268 15.65 5.16 -10.60
N ALA A 269 15.37 4.21 -9.69
CA ALA A 269 15.50 4.38 -8.25
C ALA A 269 16.92 4.76 -7.83
N ASN A 270 17.93 4.05 -8.35
CA ASN A 270 19.34 4.36 -8.10
C ASN A 270 19.73 5.76 -8.62
N THR A 271 19.22 6.15 -9.78
CA THR A 271 19.41 7.51 -10.32
C THR A 271 18.73 8.55 -9.44
N ARG A 272 17.53 8.29 -8.93
CA ARG A 272 16.81 9.19 -8.03
C ARG A 272 17.55 9.38 -6.70
N LEU A 273 18.09 8.30 -6.12
CA LEU A 273 18.93 8.38 -4.93
C LEU A 273 20.16 9.26 -5.19
N ARG A 274 20.88 9.02 -6.30
CA ARG A 274 22.05 9.84 -6.66
C ARG A 274 21.70 11.32 -6.83
N ALA A 275 20.60 11.62 -7.50
CA ALA A 275 20.15 13.00 -7.74
C ALA A 275 19.76 13.73 -6.45
N ASN A 276 19.40 13.01 -5.38
CA ASN A 276 18.96 13.58 -4.10
C ASN A 276 20.00 13.48 -2.99
N ARG A 277 21.23 13.02 -3.26
CA ARG A 277 22.28 12.82 -2.23
C ARG A 277 22.54 14.06 -1.37
N SER A 278 22.54 15.25 -1.97
CA SER A 278 22.80 16.51 -1.25
C SER A 278 21.73 16.88 -0.23
N ARG A 279 20.55 16.26 -0.26
CA ARG A 279 19.48 16.47 0.72
C ARG A 279 19.71 15.70 2.01
N TYR A 280 20.50 14.63 1.95
CA TYR A 280 20.70 13.74 3.07
C TYR A 280 21.97 14.13 3.80
N SER A 281 21.85 14.44 5.09
CA SER A 281 23.03 14.67 5.94
C SER A 281 23.82 13.38 6.18
N ARG A 282 23.14 12.24 6.13
CA ARG A 282 23.71 10.89 6.20
C ARG A 282 22.86 9.93 5.37
N SER A 283 23.49 8.95 4.72
CA SER A 283 22.80 7.80 4.12
C SER A 283 23.16 6.55 4.91
N GLY A 284 22.13 5.80 5.32
CA GLY A 284 22.24 4.54 6.05
C GLY A 284 22.25 3.32 5.13
N SER A 285 21.60 2.24 5.56
CA SER A 285 21.58 0.97 4.82
C SER A 285 20.56 0.98 3.68
N ARG A 286 20.90 0.25 2.60
CA ARG A 286 19.95 -0.12 1.55
C ARG A 286 19.12 -1.30 2.07
N LEU A 287 17.80 -1.12 2.20
CA LEU A 287 16.94 -2.15 2.78
C LEU A 287 16.52 -3.19 1.74
N ASN A 288 16.17 -2.75 0.53
CA ASN A 288 15.86 -3.59 -0.62
C ASN A 288 15.88 -2.77 -1.92
N PHE A 289 15.41 -3.34 -3.03
CA PHE A 289 15.28 -2.67 -4.33
C PHE A 289 14.57 -1.30 -4.31
N ALA A 290 13.68 -1.03 -3.35
CA ALA A 290 12.89 0.21 -3.29
C ALA A 290 13.34 1.17 -2.18
N PHE A 291 13.80 0.68 -1.02
CA PHE A 291 13.96 1.50 0.19
C PHE A 291 15.40 1.71 0.63
N GLN A 292 15.66 2.87 1.23
CA GLN A 292 16.97 3.31 1.70
C GLN A 292 16.81 4.14 2.98
N GLU A 293 17.62 3.86 4.00
CA GLU A 293 17.70 4.71 5.18
C GLU A 293 18.50 5.98 4.90
N VAL A 294 18.02 7.11 5.39
CA VAL A 294 18.68 8.42 5.30
C VAL A 294 18.38 9.28 6.52
N VAL A 295 19.18 10.33 6.71
CA VAL A 295 18.86 11.42 7.63
C VAL A 295 18.51 12.66 6.82
N GLU A 296 17.24 13.04 6.82
CA GLU A 296 16.70 14.20 6.13
C GLU A 296 16.11 15.17 7.16
N ASN A 297 16.44 16.47 7.07
CA ASN A 297 15.96 17.49 8.01
C ASN A 297 16.19 17.14 9.50
N ASN A 298 17.31 16.50 9.82
CA ASN A 298 17.66 15.95 11.16
C ASN A 298 16.75 14.82 11.67
N GLU A 299 15.87 14.27 10.82
CA GLU A 299 15.05 13.10 11.15
C GLU A 299 15.63 11.84 10.46
N ASN A 300 15.68 10.73 11.19
CA ASN A 300 15.98 9.41 10.64
C ASN A 300 14.75 8.88 9.91
N VAL A 301 14.88 8.68 8.60
CA VAL A 301 13.75 8.29 7.75
C VAL A 301 14.14 7.18 6.76
N ILE A 302 13.16 6.39 6.37
CA ILE A 302 13.25 5.42 5.28
C ILE A 302 12.59 6.05 4.06
N VAL A 303 13.36 6.27 3.00
CA VAL A 303 12.86 6.84 1.75
C VAL A 303 12.54 5.77 0.72
N ASN A 304 11.45 5.99 0.01
CA ASN A 304 11.03 5.21 -1.15
C ASN A 304 11.66 5.78 -2.42
N LEU A 305 12.46 4.98 -3.11
CA LEU A 305 13.12 5.38 -4.36
C LEU A 305 12.32 5.05 -5.61
N PHE A 306 11.27 4.23 -5.51
CA PHE A 306 10.39 3.88 -6.63
C PHE A 306 9.30 4.94 -6.79
N ASP A 307 8.78 5.43 -5.68
CA ASP A 307 7.76 6.48 -5.65
C ASP A 307 8.37 7.87 -5.40
N THR A 308 7.69 8.86 -5.94
CA THR A 308 8.00 10.27 -5.68
C THR A 308 7.16 10.75 -4.51
N ASN A 309 7.60 11.83 -3.86
CA ASN A 309 6.90 12.43 -2.72
C ASN A 309 5.44 12.70 -3.08
N ASP A 310 5.21 13.25 -4.27
CA ASP A 310 3.88 13.43 -4.84
C ASP A 310 3.95 13.57 -6.36
N MET A 311 2.82 13.89 -6.99
CA MET A 311 2.73 14.06 -8.44
C MET A 311 3.43 15.32 -8.96
N PHE A 312 3.78 16.29 -8.11
CA PHE A 312 4.43 17.55 -8.47
C PHE A 312 5.91 17.56 -8.08
N ASN A 313 6.27 16.75 -7.09
CA ASN A 313 7.59 16.72 -6.50
C ASN A 313 8.25 15.35 -6.71
N SER A 314 9.28 15.34 -7.58
CA SER A 314 10.01 14.13 -7.99
C SER A 314 11.01 13.60 -6.96
N LYS A 315 11.12 14.26 -5.80
CA LYS A 315 11.90 13.81 -4.64
C LYS A 315 11.45 12.41 -4.19
N PRO A 316 12.33 11.55 -3.67
CA PRO A 316 11.92 10.33 -2.96
C PRO A 316 10.88 10.62 -1.89
N ALA A 317 9.84 9.79 -1.81
CA ALA A 317 8.86 9.87 -0.74
C ALA A 317 9.46 9.37 0.58
N VAL A 318 9.01 9.94 1.71
CA VAL A 318 9.29 9.35 3.03
C VAL A 318 8.27 8.24 3.27
N ALA A 319 8.74 7.00 3.29
CA ALA A 319 7.91 5.82 3.57
C ALA A 319 7.67 5.66 5.07
N TYR A 320 8.73 5.82 5.86
CA TYR A 320 8.69 5.70 7.31
C TYR A 320 9.57 6.76 7.97
N ASN A 321 9.11 7.32 9.08
CA ASN A 321 9.89 8.23 9.90
C ASN A 321 10.15 7.55 11.25
N LEU A 322 11.42 7.22 11.53
CA LEU A 322 11.83 6.49 12.72
C LEU A 322 11.69 7.35 13.98
N ASP A 323 11.88 8.66 13.85
CA ASP A 323 11.79 9.60 14.97
C ASP A 323 10.33 10.03 15.23
N ASN A 324 9.47 9.98 14.21
CA ASN A 324 8.02 10.21 14.32
C ASN A 324 7.18 9.16 13.55
N PRO A 325 7.04 7.94 14.12
CA PRO A 325 6.36 6.80 13.49
C PRO A 325 4.94 7.07 12.96
N GLN A 326 4.22 7.97 13.63
CA GLN A 326 2.81 8.23 13.35
C GLN A 326 2.59 9.28 12.25
N LYS A 327 3.62 10.05 11.87
CA LYS A 327 3.51 11.17 10.91
C LYS A 327 2.91 10.72 9.57
N ILE A 328 3.44 9.63 8.99
CA ILE A 328 2.98 9.13 7.68
C ILE A 328 1.58 8.53 7.75
N ALA A 329 1.29 7.72 8.78
CA ALA A 329 -0.05 7.16 9.00
C ALA A 329 -1.10 8.27 9.17
N ARG A 330 -0.78 9.29 9.98
CA ARG A 330 -1.68 10.43 10.22
C ARG A 330 -1.96 11.20 8.93
N LYS A 331 -0.92 11.53 8.17
CA LYS A 331 -1.05 12.23 6.88
C LYS A 331 -1.94 11.46 5.91
N ARG A 332 -1.71 10.15 5.78
CA ARG A 332 -2.50 9.26 4.92
C ARG A 332 -3.97 9.21 5.32
N MET A 333 -4.26 9.12 6.61
CA MET A 333 -5.62 9.15 7.14
C MET A 333 -6.32 10.46 6.76
N ILE A 334 -5.65 11.59 7.00
CA ILE A 334 -6.18 12.92 6.68
C ILE A 334 -6.48 13.05 5.18
N LEU A 335 -5.56 12.62 4.31
CA LEU A 335 -5.77 12.68 2.86
C LEU A 335 -6.89 11.73 2.39
N GLN A 336 -7.02 10.56 3.01
CA GLN A 336 -8.12 9.64 2.73
C GLN A 336 -9.48 10.26 3.09
N LEU A 337 -9.59 10.83 4.29
CA LEU A 337 -10.80 11.52 4.74
C LEU A 337 -11.09 12.73 3.87
N ALA A 338 -10.08 13.55 3.55
CA ALA A 338 -10.24 14.68 2.63
C ALA A 338 -10.80 14.22 1.28
N GLY A 339 -10.37 13.07 0.74
CA GLY A 339 -10.95 12.50 -0.48
C GLY A 339 -12.46 12.20 -0.37
N LEU A 340 -12.96 11.79 0.80
CA LEU A 340 -14.40 11.67 1.06
C LEU A 340 -15.03 13.07 1.19
N GLY A 341 -14.39 13.99 1.92
CA GLY A 341 -14.80 15.39 2.09
C GLY A 341 -15.03 16.13 0.77
N MET A 342 -14.12 15.93 -0.19
CA MET A 342 -14.17 16.51 -1.53
C MET A 342 -15.43 16.14 -2.31
N SER A 343 -16.04 14.99 -2.00
CA SER A 343 -17.30 14.59 -2.62
C SER A 343 -18.47 15.51 -2.22
N PHE A 344 -18.40 16.16 -1.06
CA PHE A 344 -19.41 17.09 -0.55
C PHE A 344 -19.20 18.54 -0.98
N LEU A 345 -18.01 18.88 -1.50
CA LEU A 345 -17.71 20.23 -1.97
C LEU A 345 -18.26 20.49 -3.38
N SER A 346 -18.84 21.66 -3.58
CA SER A 346 -19.23 22.18 -4.91
C SER A 346 -18.05 22.81 -5.62
N LEU A 347 -17.07 21.99 -6.01
CA LEU A 347 -15.88 22.43 -6.75
C LEU A 347 -15.98 22.09 -8.25
N PRO A 348 -15.44 22.94 -9.14
CA PRO A 348 -15.20 22.58 -10.53
C PRO A 348 -14.42 21.26 -10.65
N SER A 349 -14.74 20.44 -11.67
CA SER A 349 -14.11 19.12 -11.86
C SER A 349 -12.59 19.18 -11.87
N TRP A 350 -12.00 20.17 -12.53
CA TRP A 350 -10.55 20.30 -12.63
C TRP A 350 -9.85 20.49 -11.27
N ILE A 351 -10.50 21.16 -10.30
CA ILE A 351 -9.96 21.31 -8.94
C ILE A 351 -10.05 19.98 -8.19
N LYS A 352 -11.18 19.27 -8.35
CA LYS A 352 -11.34 17.93 -7.78
C LYS A 352 -10.30 16.98 -8.33
N ASP A 353 -10.00 17.03 -9.63
CA ASP A 353 -9.02 16.17 -10.28
C ASP A 353 -7.58 16.42 -9.79
N ILE A 354 -7.20 17.68 -9.53
CA ILE A 354 -5.89 18.04 -8.95
C ILE A 354 -5.76 17.53 -7.52
N ALA A 355 -6.76 17.81 -6.67
CA ALA A 355 -6.78 17.34 -5.29
C ALA A 355 -6.80 15.81 -5.21
N ASP A 356 -7.60 15.15 -6.05
CA ASP A 356 -7.61 13.70 -6.22
C ASP A 356 -6.23 13.18 -6.63
N GLY A 357 -5.60 13.80 -7.63
CA GLY A 357 -4.27 13.41 -8.10
C GLY A 357 -3.22 13.50 -6.99
N TYR A 358 -3.24 14.59 -6.22
CA TYR A 358 -2.37 14.79 -5.07
C TYR A 358 -2.58 13.70 -4.00
N ILE A 359 -3.83 13.49 -3.57
CA ILE A 359 -4.21 12.44 -2.60
C ILE A 359 -3.74 11.07 -3.11
N LYS A 360 -4.00 10.74 -4.37
CA LYS A 360 -3.60 9.45 -4.99
C LYS A 360 -2.10 9.26 -4.98
N SER A 361 -1.32 10.30 -5.25
CA SER A 361 0.15 10.22 -5.33
C SER A 361 0.82 9.92 -3.98
N HIS A 362 0.36 10.53 -2.89
CA HIS A 362 0.86 10.30 -1.52
C HIS A 362 0.33 9.01 -0.91
N TYR A 363 -0.96 8.76 -1.08
CA TYR A 363 -1.65 7.73 -0.31
C TYR A 363 -1.53 6.34 -0.94
N GLU A 364 -1.53 6.24 -2.27
CA GLU A 364 -1.82 4.97 -2.93
C GLU A 364 -0.56 4.28 -3.43
N LYS A 365 0.28 5.00 -4.19
CA LYS A 365 1.47 4.41 -4.80
C LYS A 365 2.53 4.02 -3.76
N GLN A 366 2.82 4.94 -2.84
CA GLN A 366 3.82 4.74 -1.78
C GLN A 366 3.46 3.55 -0.87
N ARG A 367 2.18 3.44 -0.53
CA ARG A 367 1.67 2.35 0.28
C ARG A 367 1.90 0.98 -0.37
N ILE A 368 1.68 0.87 -1.68
CA ILE A 368 1.75 -0.42 -2.38
C ILE A 368 3.18 -0.96 -2.37
N THR A 369 4.16 -0.10 -2.60
CA THR A 369 5.58 -0.47 -2.61
C THR A 369 6.11 -0.81 -1.23
N GLU A 370 5.53 -0.26 -0.15
CA GLU A 370 5.83 -0.65 1.24
C GLU A 370 5.61 -2.13 1.54
N GLY A 371 4.93 -2.87 0.66
CA GLY A 371 4.94 -4.33 0.71
C GLY A 371 6.36 -4.89 0.74
N SER A 372 7.30 -4.36 -0.06
CA SER A 372 8.68 -4.85 0.01
C SER A 372 9.38 -4.47 1.32
N LEU A 373 9.01 -3.33 1.92
CA LEU A 373 9.52 -2.91 3.24
C LEU A 373 8.99 -3.81 4.36
N PHE A 374 7.71 -4.22 4.28
CA PHE A 374 7.16 -5.23 5.18
C PHE A 374 7.92 -6.55 5.03
N GLY A 375 8.13 -7.02 3.79
CA GLY A 375 8.90 -8.24 3.52
C GLY A 375 10.33 -8.18 4.07
N TYR A 376 10.96 -7.00 4.04
CA TYR A 376 12.26 -6.78 4.68
C TYR A 376 12.20 -6.97 6.20
N PHE A 377 11.30 -6.27 6.90
CA PHE A 377 11.18 -6.41 8.35
C PHE A 377 10.73 -7.81 8.77
N GLU A 378 9.91 -8.47 7.96
CA GLU A 378 9.54 -9.87 8.15
C GLU A 378 10.77 -10.80 8.05
N SER A 379 11.62 -10.62 7.03
CA SER A 379 12.82 -11.45 6.87
C SER A 379 13.88 -11.21 7.94
N GLN A 380 13.85 -10.04 8.60
CA GLN A 380 14.70 -9.74 9.76
C GLN A 380 14.08 -10.14 11.11
N GLY A 381 12.82 -10.59 11.15
CA GLY A 381 12.11 -10.91 12.40
C GLY A 381 11.72 -9.67 13.22
N GLU A 382 11.65 -8.49 12.61
CA GLU A 382 11.32 -7.23 13.28
C GLU A 382 9.80 -7.02 13.35
N THR A 383 9.12 -7.74 14.27
CA THR A 383 7.66 -7.69 14.42
C THR A 383 7.12 -6.29 14.72
N LEU A 384 7.83 -5.50 15.54
CA LEU A 384 7.41 -4.13 15.85
C LEU A 384 7.35 -3.25 14.58
N MET A 385 8.34 -3.40 13.69
CA MET A 385 8.36 -2.65 12.43
C MET A 385 7.27 -3.14 11.47
N GLN A 386 6.99 -4.45 11.43
CA GLN A 386 5.85 -4.99 10.69
C GLN A 386 4.52 -4.38 11.13
N GLU A 387 4.28 -4.27 12.44
CA GLU A 387 3.08 -3.62 12.99
C GLU A 387 2.96 -2.15 12.60
N GLU A 388 4.07 -1.42 12.62
CA GLU A 388 4.09 -0.01 12.23
C GLU A 388 3.81 0.18 10.73
N ILE A 389 4.34 -0.68 9.86
CA ILE A 389 4.01 -0.67 8.43
C ILE A 389 2.53 -1.01 8.21
N ILE A 390 1.94 -1.95 8.97
CA ILE A 390 0.48 -2.23 8.90
C ILE A 390 -0.36 -1.01 9.24
N LYS A 391 0.00 -0.27 10.31
CA LYS A 391 -0.70 0.95 10.71
C LYS A 391 -0.66 2.02 9.60
N GLN A 392 0.44 2.09 8.86
CA GLN A 392 0.61 3.00 7.72
C GLN A 392 -0.04 2.48 6.43
N TYR A 393 -0.18 1.16 6.31
CA TYR A 393 -0.83 0.49 5.19
C TYR A 393 -2.34 0.79 5.15
N GLN A 394 -3.03 0.92 6.28
CA GLN A 394 -4.43 1.40 6.30
C GLN A 394 -5.37 0.66 5.33
N ASN A 395 -5.11 -0.63 5.08
CA ASN A 395 -5.98 -1.50 4.30
C ASN A 395 -6.68 -2.49 5.24
N PRO A 396 -7.97 -2.27 5.55
CA PRO A 396 -8.67 -3.10 6.52
C PRO A 396 -8.99 -4.51 6.02
N PHE A 397 -8.68 -4.84 4.76
CA PHE A 397 -8.84 -6.18 4.22
C PHE A 397 -7.65 -7.10 4.51
N ASP A 398 -6.61 -6.60 5.18
CA ASP A 398 -5.37 -7.33 5.43
C ASP A 398 -5.11 -7.56 6.93
N VAL A 399 -6.14 -8.07 7.61
CA VAL A 399 -6.17 -8.27 9.07
C VAL A 399 -5.24 -9.36 9.60
N ASN A 400 -4.77 -10.28 8.76
CA ASN A 400 -3.89 -11.40 9.14
C ASN A 400 -2.49 -11.26 8.52
N LEU A 401 -1.99 -10.03 8.42
CA LEU A 401 -0.72 -9.79 7.72
C LEU A 401 0.49 -10.35 8.50
N ILE A 402 0.47 -10.37 9.83
CA ILE A 402 1.50 -11.03 10.65
C ILE A 402 1.06 -12.48 10.91
N LEU A 403 1.92 -13.46 10.58
CA LEU A 403 1.63 -14.91 10.60
C LEU A 403 2.16 -15.67 11.81
#